data_AF-A0A502H060-F1
#
_entry.id   AF-A0A502H060-F1
#
_cell.length_a   1.000
_cell.length_b   1.000
_cell.length_c   1.000
_cell.angle_alpha   90.00
_cell.angle_beta   90.00
_cell.angle_gamma   90.00
#
_symmetry.space_group_name_H-M   'P 1'
#
loop_
_entity.id
_entity.type
_entity.pdbx_description
1 polymer ?
#
loop_
_entity_poly.entity_id
_entity_poly.type
_entity_poly.pdbx_seq_one_letter_code
_entity_poly.pdbx_strand_id
1 'polypeptide(L)'
;MERALPCTCASTARRMRISRWRRRRTKSVRAGGAAAFMAAKLRPGRNLGPMNRRCRPWLLAGALAAAGALPACQRPEEPLRPADLVPRPQLVGALVDLHLLEARVENAALKPDSARALFLAQQKNVFRTHRMTDSSFQHSVRYYGVHGKDLDEIYVVVVDSLEHKVKRLDPTNPRFSPAAMGQTN
;
A
#
# COMPACT_ATOMS: atom_id res chain seq x y z
N MET A 1 -33.25 47.48 -61.14
CA MET A 1 -31.89 47.02 -60.80
C MET A 1 -32.04 45.87 -59.82
N GLU A 2 -32.37 44.64 -60.22
CA GLU A 2 -31.70 43.73 -61.16
C GLU A 2 -30.25 43.39 -60.76
N ARG A 3 -30.05 42.11 -60.38
CA ARG A 3 -28.85 41.22 -60.37
C ARG A 3 -29.02 40.21 -59.22
N ALA A 4 -29.57 39.01 -59.42
CA ALA A 4 -28.98 37.80 -60.05
C ALA A 4 -27.75 37.24 -59.29
N LEU A 5 -28.00 36.17 -58.50
CA LEU A 5 -27.35 34.82 -58.40
C LEU A 5 -25.81 34.67 -58.55
N PRO A 6 -25.23 33.46 -58.34
CA PRO A 6 -25.29 32.49 -57.23
C PRO A 6 -23.85 32.07 -56.81
N CYS A 7 -23.68 31.23 -55.78
CA CYS A 7 -22.54 30.30 -55.72
C CYS A 7 -22.79 29.17 -54.72
N THR A 8 -23.09 28.00 -55.29
CA THR A 8 -23.05 26.69 -54.68
C THR A 8 -21.63 26.32 -54.27
N CYS A 9 -21.46 25.69 -53.10
CA CYS A 9 -20.33 24.79 -52.89
C CYS A 9 -20.80 23.55 -52.14
N ALA A 10 -21.08 22.50 -52.92
CA ALA A 10 -21.10 21.14 -52.45
C ALA A 10 -19.65 20.73 -52.16
N SER A 11 -19.33 20.36 -50.92
CA SER A 11 -18.10 19.62 -50.62
C SER A 11 -18.45 18.36 -49.85
N THR A 12 -18.22 17.27 -50.56
CA THR A 12 -18.30 15.88 -50.18
C THR A 12 -17.26 15.57 -49.10
N ALA A 13 -17.70 15.25 -47.88
CA ALA A 13 -16.79 14.69 -46.88
C ALA A 13 -17.46 13.54 -46.12
N ARG A 14 -17.45 12.40 -46.82
CA ARG A 14 -16.97 11.12 -46.30
C ARG A 14 -17.61 10.68 -44.98
N ARG A 15 -18.64 9.81 -45.10
CA ARG A 15 -19.04 8.84 -44.07
C ARG A 15 -17.80 8.16 -43.50
N MET A 16 -17.30 8.65 -42.37
CA MET A 16 -16.29 7.95 -41.62
C MET A 16 -17.02 6.90 -40.79
N ARG A 17 -16.86 5.65 -41.23
CA ARG A 17 -17.31 4.42 -40.58
C ARG A 17 -16.69 4.38 -39.18
N ILE A 18 -17.37 4.94 -38.18
CA ILE A 18 -16.95 4.87 -36.78
C ILE A 18 -17.01 3.40 -36.40
N SER A 19 -15.82 2.83 -36.25
CA SER A 19 -15.57 1.45 -35.90
C SER A 19 -16.24 1.12 -34.57
N ARG A 20 -16.95 -0.02 -34.56
CA ARG A 20 -17.64 -0.65 -33.42
C ARG A 20 -16.69 -1.15 -32.32
N TRP A 21 -15.64 -0.41 -32.01
CA TRP A 21 -14.62 -0.81 -31.02
C TRP A 21 -14.54 0.08 -29.78
N ARG A 22 -15.43 1.07 -29.64
CA ARG A 22 -15.48 1.97 -28.46
C ARG A 22 -16.57 1.65 -27.44
N ARG A 23 -17.11 0.42 -27.44
CA ARG A 23 -18.19 0.01 -26.52
C ARG A 23 -17.93 -1.32 -25.79
N ARG A 24 -16.66 -1.65 -25.50
CA ARG A 24 -16.27 -2.76 -24.60
C ARG A 24 -15.10 -2.41 -23.67
N ARG A 25 -14.98 -1.15 -23.23
CA ARG A 25 -13.91 -0.77 -22.26
C ARG A 25 -14.40 -0.07 -20.99
N THR A 26 -15.72 0.08 -20.81
CA THR A 26 -16.30 0.77 -19.63
C THR A 26 -17.02 -0.16 -18.66
N LYS A 27 -16.88 -1.49 -18.77
CA LYS A 27 -17.54 -2.45 -17.87
C LYS A 27 -16.62 -3.20 -16.90
N SER A 28 -15.31 -2.97 -16.86
CA SER A 28 -14.41 -3.63 -15.90
C SER A 28 -13.71 -2.72 -14.89
N VAL A 29 -14.04 -1.43 -14.82
CA VAL A 29 -13.45 -0.49 -13.83
C VAL A 29 -14.44 -0.21 -12.71
N ARG A 30 -15.10 -1.26 -12.21
CA ARG A 30 -15.92 -1.18 -11.00
C ARG A 30 -15.99 -2.53 -10.30
N ALA A 31 -14.91 -2.89 -9.63
CA ALA A 31 -14.87 -3.70 -8.41
C ALA A 31 -13.43 -4.18 -8.19
N GLY A 32 -12.72 -3.60 -7.22
CA GLY A 32 -11.39 -4.07 -6.84
C GLY A 32 -10.50 -2.96 -6.28
N GLY A 33 -10.99 -2.24 -5.27
CA GLY A 33 -10.15 -1.35 -4.48
C GLY A 33 -9.07 -2.14 -3.71
N ALA A 34 -8.07 -1.41 -3.21
CA ALA A 34 -6.84 -1.84 -2.56
C ALA A 34 -6.92 -3.00 -1.52
N ALA A 35 -8.11 -3.38 -1.07
CA ALA A 35 -8.35 -4.55 -0.21
C ALA A 35 -7.96 -5.90 -0.86
N ALA A 36 -7.99 -6.02 -2.20
CA ALA A 36 -7.66 -7.28 -2.88
C ALA A 36 -6.17 -7.64 -2.79
N PHE A 37 -5.27 -6.66 -2.66
CA PHE A 37 -3.83 -6.90 -2.57
C PHE A 37 -3.42 -7.44 -1.19
N MET A 38 -4.11 -7.01 -0.12
CA MET A 38 -3.85 -7.49 1.25
C MET A 38 -4.38 -8.90 1.51
N ALA A 39 -5.46 -9.31 0.84
CA ALA A 39 -6.05 -10.65 1.00
C ALA A 39 -5.24 -11.78 0.31
N ALA A 40 -4.31 -11.44 -0.60
CA ALA A 40 -3.56 -12.43 -1.38
C ALA A 40 -2.28 -12.94 -0.71
N LYS A 41 -1.81 -12.31 0.38
CA LYS A 41 -0.51 -12.64 1.00
C LYS A 41 -0.53 -13.55 2.24
N LEU A 42 -1.70 -14.01 2.69
CA LEU A 42 -1.81 -14.97 3.78
C LEU A 42 -2.75 -16.11 3.39
N ARG A 43 -2.33 -16.95 2.46
CA ARG A 43 -2.83 -18.32 2.37
C ARG A 43 -1.77 -19.26 2.93
N PRO A 44 -1.95 -19.79 4.15
CA PRO A 44 -1.23 -20.99 4.58
C PRO A 44 -1.63 -22.12 3.63
N GLY A 45 -0.62 -22.85 3.12
CA GLY A 45 -0.84 -24.03 2.30
C GLY A 45 -1.71 -25.05 3.03
N ARG A 46 -2.90 -25.34 2.48
CA ARG A 46 -3.75 -26.44 2.93
C ARG A 46 -3.17 -27.74 2.38
N ASN A 47 -2.31 -28.40 3.16
CA ASN A 47 -2.08 -29.83 3.02
C ASN A 47 -2.91 -30.54 4.09
N LEU A 48 -4.14 -30.94 3.72
CA LEU A 48 -4.96 -31.87 4.49
C LEU A 48 -5.17 -33.10 3.62
N GLY A 49 -4.42 -34.16 3.92
CA GLY A 49 -4.68 -35.50 3.41
C GLY A 49 -6.01 -36.05 3.94
N PRO A 50 -6.64 -37.00 3.24
CA PRO A 50 -7.93 -37.54 3.65
C PRO A 50 -7.76 -38.53 4.80
N MET A 51 -8.25 -38.16 5.98
CA MET A 51 -8.41 -39.08 7.11
C MET A 51 -9.76 -39.81 6.94
N ASN A 52 -9.71 -41.13 6.95
CA ASN A 52 -10.89 -41.98 6.84
C ASN A 52 -11.88 -41.72 8.00
N ARG A 53 -13.17 -41.68 7.67
CA ARG A 53 -14.25 -41.61 8.64
C ARG A 53 -14.67 -43.03 9.00
N ARG A 54 -14.32 -43.49 10.20
CA ARG A 54 -15.00 -44.61 10.84
C ARG A 54 -15.84 -44.08 11.99
N CYS A 55 -17.14 -44.01 11.71
CA CYS A 55 -18.20 -43.85 12.68
C CYS A 55 -18.13 -44.99 13.71
N ARG A 56 -18.16 -44.65 15.00
CA ARG A 56 -18.68 -45.54 16.04
C ARG A 56 -19.59 -44.71 16.95
N PRO A 57 -20.92 -44.89 16.84
CA PRO A 57 -21.91 -44.27 17.72
C PRO A 57 -22.10 -45.12 18.97
N TRP A 58 -22.70 -44.54 20.02
CA TRP A 58 -22.77 -44.95 21.44
C TRP A 58 -21.65 -44.27 22.25
N LEU A 59 -21.91 -43.26 23.09
CA LEU A 59 -23.05 -43.03 23.98
C LEU A 59 -23.36 -41.52 24.06
N LEU A 60 -24.58 -41.16 23.70
CA LEU A 60 -25.26 -39.95 24.17
C LEU A 60 -25.85 -40.29 25.54
N ALA A 61 -25.27 -39.79 26.64
CA ALA A 61 -25.96 -39.51 27.92
C ALA A 61 -24.91 -39.19 28.99
N GLY A 62 -24.51 -37.92 29.06
CA GLY A 62 -23.51 -37.43 30.01
C GLY A 62 -23.49 -35.90 29.99
N ALA A 63 -24.65 -35.31 30.25
CA ALA A 63 -24.87 -33.98 30.80
C ALA A 63 -23.75 -32.92 30.57
N LEU A 64 -23.96 -32.05 29.58
CA LEU A 64 -24.25 -30.62 29.82
C LEU A 64 -23.53 -29.90 31.00
N ALA A 65 -22.24 -30.16 31.24
CA ALA A 65 -21.49 -29.51 32.33
C ALA A 65 -19.98 -29.34 32.04
N ALA A 66 -19.60 -29.04 30.80
CA ALA A 66 -18.21 -28.72 30.45
C ALA A 66 -18.10 -27.64 29.36
N ALA A 67 -19.02 -26.67 29.34
CA ALA A 67 -19.04 -25.55 28.39
C ALA A 67 -18.61 -24.22 29.06
N GLY A 68 -17.57 -24.24 29.90
CA GLY A 68 -17.19 -23.07 30.71
C GLY A 68 -15.74 -23.08 31.17
N ALA A 69 -14.78 -23.25 30.26
CA ALA A 69 -13.38 -22.90 30.51
C ALA A 69 -12.60 -22.78 29.19
N LEU A 70 -12.98 -21.82 28.34
CA LEU A 70 -11.97 -21.22 27.47
C LEU A 70 -11.17 -20.27 28.37
N PRO A 71 -9.86 -20.43 28.57
CA PRO A 71 -9.04 -19.38 29.14
C PRO A 71 -9.02 -18.22 28.13
N ALA A 72 -10.06 -17.40 28.16
CA ALA A 72 -10.07 -16.13 27.49
C ALA A 72 -9.11 -15.20 28.25
N CYS A 73 -8.08 -14.75 27.54
CA CYS A 73 -7.15 -13.68 27.92
C CYS A 73 -6.17 -14.00 29.07
N GLN A 74 -5.10 -14.73 28.75
CA GLN A 74 -3.81 -14.31 29.30
C GLN A 74 -3.53 -12.91 28.75
N ARG A 75 -3.73 -11.90 29.62
CA ARG A 75 -3.37 -10.51 29.37
C ARG A 75 -1.90 -10.49 28.96
N PRO A 76 -1.50 -9.78 27.89
CA PRO A 76 -0.14 -9.85 27.41
C PRO A 76 0.79 -9.41 28.53
N GLU A 77 1.68 -10.31 28.93
CA GLU A 77 2.92 -9.98 29.61
C GLU A 77 3.50 -8.72 28.92
N GLU A 78 3.80 -7.68 29.71
CA GLU A 78 4.43 -6.46 29.19
C GLU A 78 5.61 -6.88 28.31
N PRO A 79 5.62 -6.59 26.99
CA PRO A 79 6.60 -7.17 26.11
C PRO A 79 8.00 -6.74 26.57
N LEU A 80 8.77 -7.70 27.07
CA LEU A 80 10.15 -7.47 27.50
C LEU A 80 10.88 -6.71 26.39
N ARG A 81 11.48 -5.56 26.76
CA ARG A 81 12.19 -4.70 25.82
C ARG A 81 13.19 -5.55 25.02
N PRO A 82 13.01 -5.67 23.69
CA PRO A 82 13.93 -6.46 22.87
C PRO A 82 15.32 -5.83 22.92
N ALA A 83 16.37 -6.66 22.96
CA ALA A 83 17.76 -6.18 22.98
C ALA A 83 18.10 -5.33 21.73
N ASP A 84 17.49 -5.66 20.60
CA ASP A 84 17.71 -5.02 19.29
C ASP A 84 16.69 -3.89 19.02
N LEU A 85 16.31 -3.12 20.03
CA LEU A 85 15.34 -2.03 19.88
C LEU A 85 15.96 -0.84 19.14
N VAL A 86 15.34 -0.45 18.02
CA VAL A 86 15.72 0.73 17.24
C VAL A 86 15.21 1.99 17.95
N PRO A 87 16.08 2.97 18.23
CA PRO A 87 15.68 4.27 18.78
C PRO A 87 14.62 4.98 17.92
N ARG A 88 13.67 5.65 18.57
CA ARG A 88 12.61 6.43 17.92
C ARG A 88 13.06 7.32 16.74
N PRO A 89 14.08 8.22 16.87
CA PRO A 89 14.44 9.11 15.77
C PRO A 89 14.97 8.36 14.54
N GLN A 90 15.66 7.24 14.76
CA GLN A 90 16.18 6.38 13.69
C GLN A 90 15.03 5.64 13.00
N LEU A 91 14.03 5.18 13.77
CA LEU A 91 12.84 4.53 13.23
C LEU A 91 11.98 5.50 12.39
N VAL A 92 11.80 6.74 12.84
CA VAL A 92 11.12 7.80 12.09
C VAL A 92 11.79 8.02 10.73
N GLY A 93 13.12 8.17 10.70
CA GLY A 93 13.86 8.36 9.46
C GLY A 93 13.70 7.19 8.49
N ALA A 94 13.78 5.96 9.00
CA ALA A 94 13.59 4.76 8.19
C ALA A 94 12.17 4.63 7.64
N LEU A 95 11.14 4.95 8.45
CA LEU A 95 9.74 4.92 8.01
C LEU A 95 9.48 5.96 6.91
N VAL A 96 10.00 7.18 7.06
CA VAL A 96 9.90 8.22 6.03
C VAL A 96 10.51 7.74 4.71
N ASP A 97 11.71 7.18 4.75
CA ASP A 97 12.39 6.69 3.54
C ASP A 97 11.68 5.47 2.93
N LEU A 98 11.11 4.60 3.77
CA LEU A 98 10.35 3.44 3.31
C LEU A 98 9.06 3.85 2.59
N HIS A 99 8.32 4.84 3.11
CA HIS A 99 7.13 5.38 2.45
C HIS A 99 7.47 6.11 1.14
N LEU A 100 8.57 6.86 1.10
CA LEU A 100 9.05 7.48 -0.14
C LEU A 100 9.48 6.43 -1.16
N LEU A 101 10.10 5.34 -0.71
CA LEU A 101 10.44 4.21 -1.57
C LEU A 101 9.18 3.56 -2.14
N GLU A 102 8.18 3.27 -1.32
CA GLU A 102 6.89 2.71 -1.73
C GLU A 102 6.24 3.57 -2.82
N ALA A 103 6.10 4.88 -2.57
CA ALA A 103 5.56 5.82 -3.56
C ALA A 103 6.35 5.84 -4.88
N ARG A 104 7.69 5.73 -4.82
CA ARG A 104 8.53 5.65 -6.03
C ARG A 104 8.30 4.35 -6.81
N VAL A 105 8.18 3.23 -6.11
CA VAL A 105 7.92 1.92 -6.75
C VAL A 105 6.52 1.90 -7.37
N GLU A 106 5.52 2.45 -6.70
CA GLU A 106 4.16 2.57 -7.23
C GLU A 106 4.12 3.46 -8.48
N ASN A 107 4.82 4.60 -8.46
CA ASN A 107 4.91 5.52 -9.59
C ASN A 107 5.70 4.96 -10.77
N ALA A 108 6.50 3.90 -10.59
CA ALA A 108 7.23 3.25 -11.67
C ALA A 108 6.32 2.44 -12.62
N ALA A 109 5.03 2.28 -12.30
CA ALA A 109 4.02 1.61 -13.13
C ALA A 109 4.43 0.19 -13.59
N LEU A 110 5.18 -0.53 -12.75
CA LEU A 110 5.65 -1.89 -13.03
C LEU A 110 4.54 -2.93 -12.77
N LYS A 111 4.71 -4.13 -13.35
CA LYS A 111 3.87 -5.29 -13.00
C LYS A 111 4.03 -5.62 -11.51
N PRO A 112 3.00 -6.15 -10.81
CA PRO A 112 3.04 -6.37 -9.36
C PRO A 112 4.23 -7.19 -8.87
N ASP A 113 4.60 -8.26 -9.59
CA ASP A 113 5.75 -9.10 -9.22
C ASP A 113 7.07 -8.35 -9.36
N SER A 114 7.22 -7.56 -10.44
CA SER A 114 8.39 -6.73 -10.70
C SER A 114 8.50 -5.58 -9.70
N ALA A 115 7.39 -4.92 -9.38
CA ALA A 115 7.31 -3.87 -8.37
C ALA A 115 7.73 -4.42 -6.99
N ARG A 116 7.23 -5.61 -6.62
CA ARG A 116 7.61 -6.28 -5.37
C ARG A 116 9.10 -6.61 -5.33
N ALA A 117 9.65 -7.14 -6.42
CA ALA A 117 11.09 -7.45 -6.50
C ALA A 117 11.94 -6.18 -6.36
N LEU A 118 11.56 -5.09 -7.04
CA LEU A 118 12.21 -3.78 -6.94
C LEU A 118 12.18 -3.26 -5.50
N PHE A 119 11.00 -3.27 -4.87
CA PHE A 119 10.83 -2.81 -3.49
C PHE A 119 11.73 -3.58 -2.52
N LEU A 120 11.73 -4.91 -2.57
CA LEU A 120 12.54 -5.74 -1.67
C LEU A 120 14.05 -5.52 -1.89
N ALA A 121 14.48 -5.27 -3.13
CA ALA A 121 15.87 -4.95 -3.42
C ALA A 121 16.27 -3.59 -2.83
N GLN A 122 15.42 -2.57 -2.97
CA GLN A 122 15.69 -1.22 -2.51
C GLN A 122 15.49 -1.04 -0.99
N GLN A 123 14.57 -1.78 -0.38
CA GLN A 123 14.34 -1.79 1.06
C GLN A 123 15.60 -2.16 1.84
N LYS A 124 16.40 -3.11 1.34
CA LYS A 124 17.70 -3.46 1.92
C LYS A 124 18.65 -2.27 1.97
N ASN A 125 18.62 -1.40 0.96
CA ASN A 125 19.43 -0.19 0.95
C ASN A 125 18.94 0.82 2.00
N VAL A 126 17.62 0.98 2.18
CA VAL A 126 17.05 1.81 3.25
C VAL A 126 17.54 1.34 4.61
N PHE A 127 17.42 0.03 4.89
CA PHE A 127 17.88 -0.54 6.16
C PHE A 127 19.40 -0.39 6.37
N ARG A 128 20.20 -0.52 5.31
CA ARG A 128 21.65 -0.27 5.37
C ARG A 128 21.97 1.18 5.71
N THR A 129 21.29 2.14 5.08
CA THR A 129 21.49 3.58 5.35
C THR A 129 21.22 3.91 6.82
N HIS A 130 20.17 3.31 7.38
CA HIS A 130 19.81 3.51 8.78
C HIS A 130 20.45 2.50 9.73
N ARG A 131 21.44 1.71 9.31
CA ARG A 131 22.16 0.72 10.15
C ARG A 131 21.23 -0.21 10.95
N MET A 132 20.17 -0.70 10.32
CA MET A 132 19.18 -1.59 10.93
C MET A 132 19.06 -2.91 10.16
N THR A 133 18.59 -3.95 10.83
CA THR A 133 18.25 -5.23 10.23
C THR A 133 16.74 -5.35 10.05
N ASP A 134 16.29 -6.27 9.20
CA ASP A 134 14.85 -6.53 9.02
C ASP A 134 14.20 -6.98 10.34
N SER A 135 14.89 -7.81 11.13
CA SER A 135 14.43 -8.26 12.44
C SER A 135 14.35 -7.13 13.46
N SER A 136 15.36 -6.26 13.56
CA SER A 136 15.35 -5.15 14.51
C SER A 136 14.23 -4.16 14.20
N PHE A 137 13.98 -3.88 12.92
CA PHE A 137 12.85 -3.07 12.48
C PHE A 137 11.50 -3.68 12.89
N GLN A 138 11.28 -4.96 12.58
CA GLN A 138 10.03 -5.65 12.92
C GLN A 138 9.78 -5.71 14.43
N HIS A 139 10.81 -6.01 15.22
CA HIS A 139 10.73 -6.01 16.67
C HIS A 139 10.39 -4.62 17.21
N SER A 140 11.00 -3.58 16.66
CA SER A 140 10.78 -2.19 17.11
C SER A 140 9.37 -1.71 16.79
N VAL A 141 8.89 -1.95 15.56
CA VAL A 141 7.51 -1.60 15.18
C VAL A 141 6.50 -2.34 16.05
N ARG A 142 6.71 -3.65 16.30
CA ARG A 142 5.85 -4.42 17.21
C ARG A 142 5.89 -3.86 18.63
N TYR A 143 7.07 -3.55 19.15
CA TYR A 143 7.24 -3.03 20.50
C TYR A 143 6.50 -1.70 20.68
N TYR A 144 6.74 -0.73 19.79
CA TYR A 144 6.09 0.58 19.85
C TYR A 144 4.59 0.54 19.53
N GLY A 145 4.11 -0.47 18.79
CA GLY A 145 2.69 -0.64 18.50
C GLY A 145 1.86 -1.16 19.69
N VAL A 146 2.51 -1.78 20.68
CA VAL A 146 1.84 -2.32 21.88
C VAL A 146 2.05 -1.40 23.09
N HIS A 147 3.19 -0.72 23.18
CA HIS A 147 3.52 0.15 24.31
C HIS A 147 3.02 1.59 24.11
N GLY A 148 2.17 2.05 25.02
CA GLY A 148 2.02 3.48 25.32
C GLY A 148 1.55 4.40 24.18
N LYS A 149 1.08 3.88 23.05
CA LYS A 149 0.82 4.64 21.81
C LYS A 149 2.07 5.28 21.20
N ASP A 150 3.23 4.73 21.50
CA ASP A 150 4.52 5.23 21.00
C ASP A 150 4.57 5.25 19.47
N LEU A 151 3.97 4.24 18.83
CA LEU A 151 3.91 4.17 17.37
C LEU A 151 3.02 5.24 16.75
N ASP A 152 1.92 5.63 17.42
CA ASP A 152 1.04 6.69 16.94
C ASP A 152 1.78 8.03 16.94
N GLU A 153 2.53 8.34 18.01
CA GLU A 153 3.37 9.53 18.11
C GLU A 153 4.47 9.54 17.03
N ILE A 154 5.10 8.39 16.80
CA ILE A 154 6.09 8.23 15.72
C ILE A 154 5.45 8.55 14.37
N TYR A 155 4.23 8.08 14.11
CA TYR A 155 3.53 8.34 12.86
C TYR A 155 3.14 9.80 12.68
N VAL A 156 2.79 10.53 13.74
CA VAL A 156 2.57 11.99 13.67
C VAL A 156 3.80 12.68 13.10
N VAL A 157 4.99 12.37 13.64
CA VAL A 157 6.25 12.97 13.16
C VAL A 157 6.59 12.55 11.72
N VAL A 158 6.25 11.31 11.34
CA VAL A 158 6.44 10.83 9.95
C VAL A 158 5.56 11.63 8.98
N VAL A 159 4.29 11.84 9.31
CA VAL A 159 3.35 12.63 8.48
C VAL A 159 3.85 14.06 8.36
N ASP A 160 4.19 14.71 9.48
CA ASP A 160 4.74 16.08 9.48
C ASP A 160 6.00 16.21 8.60
N SER A 161 6.88 15.21 8.67
CA SER A 161 8.09 15.15 7.84
C SER A 161 7.79 15.04 6.35
N LEU A 162 6.77 14.26 5.98
CA LEU A 162 6.33 14.11 4.59
C LEU A 162 5.65 15.39 4.10
N GLU A 163 4.77 16.01 4.90
CA GLU A 163 4.14 17.28 4.57
C GLU A 163 5.17 18.39 4.35
N HIS A 164 6.20 18.45 5.21
CA HIS A 164 7.27 19.42 5.05
C HIS A 164 8.03 19.21 3.73
N LYS A 165 8.27 17.95 3.31
CA LYS A 165 8.85 17.64 2.00
C LYS A 165 7.92 18.04 0.85
N VAL A 166 6.61 17.89 1.00
CA VAL A 166 5.63 18.34 -0.02
C VAL A 166 5.61 19.87 -0.13
N LYS A 167 5.52 20.60 0.99
CA LYS A 167 5.57 22.07 1.03
C LYS A 167 6.87 22.63 0.45
N ARG A 168 7.98 21.88 0.60
CA ARG A 168 9.25 22.21 -0.06
C ARG A 168 9.18 22.13 -1.58
N LEU A 169 8.37 21.22 -2.13
CA LEU A 169 8.23 21.01 -3.58
C LEU A 169 7.11 21.84 -4.21
N ASP A 170 6.40 22.66 -3.42
CA ASP A 170 5.36 23.55 -3.91
C ASP A 170 5.96 24.61 -4.87
N PRO A 171 5.48 24.73 -6.12
CA PRO A 171 5.97 25.74 -7.06
C PRO A 171 5.72 27.18 -6.61
N THR A 172 4.82 27.39 -5.65
CA THR A 172 4.60 28.71 -5.03
C THR A 172 5.66 29.05 -3.97
N ASN A 173 6.46 28.07 -3.53
CA ASN A 173 7.59 28.30 -2.64
C ASN A 173 8.67 29.11 -3.36
N PRO A 174 9.08 30.30 -2.86
CA PRO A 174 10.03 31.17 -3.55
C PRO A 174 11.40 30.52 -3.82
N ARG A 175 11.76 29.44 -3.10
CA ARG A 175 12.98 28.66 -3.37
C ARG A 175 12.89 27.76 -4.61
N PHE A 176 11.69 27.41 -5.06
CA PHE A 176 11.43 26.53 -6.20
C PHE A 176 10.59 27.19 -7.30
N SER A 177 10.43 28.52 -7.24
CA SER A 177 9.69 29.27 -8.24
C SER A 177 10.40 29.17 -9.60
N PRO A 178 9.69 28.86 -10.70
CA PRO A 178 10.29 28.72 -12.03
C PRO A 178 11.00 30.00 -12.52
N ALA A 179 10.71 31.17 -11.92
CA ALA A 179 11.42 32.42 -12.16
C ALA A 179 12.90 32.40 -11.70
N ALA A 180 13.27 31.55 -10.73
CA ALA A 180 14.64 31.39 -10.25
C ALA A 180 15.43 30.31 -11.01
N MET A 181 14.74 29.37 -11.67
CA MET A 181 15.36 28.27 -12.43
C MET A 181 15.75 28.63 -13.88
N GLY A 182 15.41 29.84 -14.33
CA GLY A 182 15.73 30.37 -15.67
C GLY A 182 16.91 31.35 -15.74
N GLN A 183 17.72 31.45 -14.68
CA GLN A 183 18.88 32.37 -14.63
C GLN A 183 20.21 31.61 -14.48
N THR A 184 20.56 30.81 -15.47
CA THR A 184 21.96 30.41 -15.69
C THR A 184 22.21 30.46 -17.20
N ASN A 185 22.78 31.58 -17.65
CA ASN A 185 23.43 31.71 -18.95
C ASN A 185 24.72 30.88 -18.97
#